data_AF-A0A1B9L9B2-F1
#
_entry.id   AF-A0A1B9L9B2-F1
#
_cell.length_a   1.000
_cell.length_b   1.000
_cell.length_c   1.000
_cell.angle_alpha   90.00
_cell.angle_beta   90.00
_cell.angle_gamma   90.00
#
_symmetry.space_group_name_H-M   'P 1'
#
loop_
_entity.id
_entity.type
_entity.pdbx_description
1 polymer ?
#
loop_
_entity_poly.entity_id
_entity_poly.type
_entity_poly.pdbx_seq_one_letter_code
_entity_poly.pdbx_strand_id
1 'polypeptide(L)'
;MGEKSKKIQVSVSLPHKLFYDLEKVVNGKNRSEVIRDLLEKSIKEVDKRRKNGVVYTPKYLAEYVSNKITNYFDVNISCTKVTNCYVLDPACGEGILLQSIKTSLINKKIDCKYVGIDIDNFALKQAKKNLTKKFYGFHTNALCPFNTNRFIGWDKINNSLGNGNGFDLIIANPPWGADVSNYKKWINKEDFKMLYGRYDTSDLFIELSISLLKENGVAGLIIPDSLFSHDRAQLRKLLLDNTKILFIGRFGEKIFKDINRACAVVIFQKRTNFNEPYEIDCFRLPTEERNNVINGTTTLSAVEKKYLHKVAFSRFNVEPDYLFNLDIDSTLEKTYQKIASNKNKLGDYLDNHRGVELSKKGKIIKCSSCELWSPLPKGLDFTCKICGEKRSIDTLISKVIIHKTFDKDFYSIIVGEDINRYKINHNFWIDISNSGVNYKKATIYNGDKIVVRKTGIGISASIDYTSSYTNQVVYIFKLKREFEKKIPLEFLLAILNSRAIFFFISMSNGEIEWKSHPYLTQKQIINVPIPDLNKLHYEDICSIYELSNCLKDNLKKNKLISPNLDARIEKLVAKLYGLDFENYQAIFKALDKAQELIAVKVLKNISANDVFGIKE
;
A
#
# COMPACT_ATOMS: atom_id res chain seq x y z
N MET A 1 -0.82 -16.80 -58.09
CA MET A 1 0.36 -16.02 -57.66
C MET A 1 0.47 -16.14 -56.14
N GLY A 2 1.63 -16.59 -55.65
CA GLY A 2 1.80 -17.23 -54.34
C GLY A 2 1.58 -16.35 -53.10
N GLU A 3 1.03 -16.97 -52.06
CA GLU A 3 0.98 -16.46 -50.70
C GLU A 3 2.40 -16.32 -50.13
N LYS A 4 2.87 -15.08 -49.98
CA LYS A 4 4.07 -14.79 -49.19
C LYS A 4 3.78 -15.08 -47.72
N SER A 5 4.23 -16.23 -47.23
CA SER A 5 4.34 -16.46 -45.79
C SER A 5 5.29 -15.41 -45.19
N LYS A 6 4.76 -14.49 -44.39
CA LYS A 6 5.58 -13.59 -43.57
C LYS A 6 6.26 -14.44 -42.50
N LYS A 7 7.52 -14.83 -42.75
CA LYS A 7 8.40 -15.36 -41.70
C LYS A 7 8.69 -14.22 -40.72
N ILE A 8 7.99 -14.22 -39.59
CA ILE A 8 8.31 -13.35 -38.46
C ILE A 8 9.46 -14.02 -37.71
N GLN A 9 10.64 -13.39 -37.74
CA GLN A 9 11.78 -13.83 -36.97
C GLN A 9 11.71 -13.17 -35.58
N VAL A 10 11.38 -13.95 -34.55
CA VAL A 10 11.33 -13.49 -33.16
C VAL A 10 12.57 -14.01 -32.45
N SER A 11 13.43 -13.12 -31.97
CA SER A 11 14.56 -13.48 -31.13
C SER A 11 14.11 -13.43 -29.67
N VAL A 12 14.25 -14.53 -28.94
CA VAL A 12 13.88 -14.65 -27.52
C VAL A 12 15.07 -15.17 -26.74
N SER A 13 15.47 -14.44 -25.70
CA SER A 13 16.50 -14.91 -24.76
C SER A 13 15.90 -15.97 -23.84
N LEU A 14 16.41 -17.20 -23.93
CA LEU A 14 15.98 -18.30 -23.07
C LEU A 14 16.90 -18.43 -21.84
N PRO A 15 16.36 -18.72 -20.64
CA PRO A 15 17.18 -19.09 -19.50
C PRO A 15 18.04 -20.32 -19.81
N HIS A 16 19.30 -20.32 -19.38
CA HIS A 16 20.27 -21.39 -19.68
C HIS A 16 19.78 -22.79 -19.29
N LYS A 17 18.98 -22.90 -18.22
CA LYS A 17 18.36 -24.16 -17.80
C LYS A 17 17.34 -24.68 -18.83
N LEU A 18 16.55 -23.78 -19.41
CA LEU A 18 15.58 -24.12 -20.45
C LEU A 18 16.27 -24.55 -21.75
N PHE A 19 17.38 -23.90 -22.10
CA PHE A 19 18.22 -24.28 -23.23
C PHE A 19 18.81 -25.68 -23.05
N TYR A 20 19.32 -25.98 -21.86
CA TYR A 20 19.87 -27.29 -21.52
C TYR A 20 18.82 -28.40 -21.50
N ASP A 21 17.61 -28.12 -21.00
CA ASP A 21 16.49 -29.05 -21.03
C ASP A 21 15.98 -29.30 -22.47
N LEU A 22 16.09 -28.31 -23.37
CA LEU A 22 15.79 -28.46 -24.79
C LEU A 22 16.77 -29.40 -25.51
N GLU A 23 18.07 -29.35 -25.18
CA GLU A 23 19.08 -30.24 -25.77
C GLU A 23 18.91 -31.71 -25.34
N LYS A 24 18.53 -31.96 -24.08
CA LYS A 24 18.35 -33.32 -23.56
C LYS A 24 17.15 -34.08 -24.15
N VAL A 25 16.15 -33.37 -24.64
CA VAL A 25 14.86 -33.95 -25.08
C VAL A 25 14.84 -34.21 -26.59
N VAL A 26 15.94 -33.92 -27.32
CA VAL A 26 16.08 -34.24 -28.75
C VAL A 26 16.30 -35.75 -28.95
N ASN A 27 15.24 -36.54 -28.74
CA ASN A 27 15.09 -37.94 -29.16
C ASN A 27 13.62 -38.15 -29.58
N GLY A 28 13.29 -37.71 -30.81
CA GLY A 28 12.03 -38.07 -31.49
C GLY A 28 10.84 -37.10 -31.37
N LYS A 29 10.97 -35.93 -30.72
CA LYS A 29 9.92 -34.87 -30.73
C LYS A 29 10.31 -33.65 -31.55
N ASN A 30 9.36 -33.02 -32.23
CA ASN A 30 9.57 -31.78 -32.98
C ASN A 30 9.94 -30.63 -32.00
N ARG A 31 10.99 -29.86 -32.29
CA ARG A 31 11.46 -28.72 -31.48
C ARG A 31 10.34 -27.75 -31.08
N SER A 32 9.36 -27.54 -31.96
CA SER A 32 8.25 -26.62 -31.72
C SER A 32 7.29 -27.13 -30.62
N GLU A 33 7.04 -28.44 -30.58
CA GLU A 33 6.20 -29.07 -29.56
C GLU A 33 6.90 -29.08 -28.20
N VAL A 34 8.21 -29.33 -28.18
CA VAL A 34 9.01 -29.32 -26.94
C VAL A 34 9.05 -27.91 -26.33
N ILE A 35 9.25 -26.88 -27.16
CA ILE A 35 9.20 -25.49 -26.71
C ILE A 35 7.81 -25.15 -26.16
N ARG A 36 6.74 -25.56 -26.85
CA ARG A 36 5.36 -25.34 -26.37
C ARG A 36 5.11 -26.04 -25.03
N ASP A 37 5.47 -27.31 -24.89
CA ASP A 37 5.27 -28.08 -23.65
C ASP A 37 6.05 -27.47 -22.47
N LEU A 38 7.29 -27.02 -22.70
CA LEU A 38 8.11 -26.35 -21.69
C LEU A 38 7.56 -24.97 -21.32
N LEU A 39 7.09 -24.19 -22.32
CA LEU A 39 6.42 -22.92 -22.08
C LEU A 39 5.12 -23.13 -21.31
N GLU A 40 4.28 -24.07 -21.69
CA GLU A 40 3.05 -24.41 -20.97
C GLU A 40 3.34 -24.87 -19.54
N LYS A 41 4.36 -25.70 -19.34
CA LYS A 41 4.78 -26.15 -18.00
C LYS A 41 5.29 -24.98 -17.16
N SER A 42 6.11 -24.11 -17.74
CA SER A 42 6.63 -22.92 -17.04
C SER A 42 5.52 -21.91 -16.71
N ILE A 43 4.56 -21.71 -17.62
CA ILE A 43 3.36 -20.89 -17.39
C ILE A 43 2.50 -21.52 -16.29
N LYS A 44 2.24 -22.84 -16.33
CA LYS A 44 1.50 -23.55 -15.27
C LYS A 44 2.21 -23.46 -13.92
N GLU A 45 3.54 -23.53 -13.87
CA GLU A 45 4.32 -23.34 -12.64
C GLU A 45 4.25 -21.89 -12.14
N VAL A 46 4.35 -20.90 -13.02
CA VAL A 46 4.19 -19.48 -12.66
C VAL A 46 2.77 -19.20 -12.17
N ASP A 47 1.76 -19.74 -12.83
CA ASP A 47 0.36 -19.63 -12.42
C ASP A 47 0.10 -20.34 -11.09
N LYS A 48 0.70 -21.52 -10.86
CA LYS A 48 0.64 -22.21 -9.57
C LYS A 48 1.31 -21.39 -8.47
N ARG A 49 2.49 -20.81 -8.73
CA ARG A 49 3.19 -19.91 -7.79
C ARG A 49 2.37 -18.66 -7.48
N ARG A 50 1.74 -18.05 -8.49
CA ARG A 50 0.84 -16.90 -8.33
C ARG A 50 -0.41 -17.26 -7.54
N LYS A 51 -1.09 -18.37 -7.87
CA LYS A 51 -2.30 -18.83 -7.16
C LYS A 51 -2.03 -19.16 -5.69
N ASN A 52 -0.86 -19.74 -5.41
CA ASN A 52 -0.46 -20.11 -4.06
C ASN A 52 0.27 -18.98 -3.31
N GLY A 53 0.46 -17.81 -3.93
CA GLY A 53 1.13 -16.65 -3.31
C GLY A 53 2.58 -16.94 -2.88
N VAL A 54 3.31 -17.81 -3.60
CA VAL A 54 4.64 -18.29 -3.19
C VAL A 54 5.69 -17.19 -3.41
N VAL A 55 6.36 -16.79 -2.34
CA VAL A 55 7.41 -15.77 -2.33
C VAL A 55 8.63 -16.30 -1.60
N TYR A 56 9.76 -16.49 -2.29
CA TYR A 56 10.99 -16.96 -1.66
C TYR A 56 11.70 -15.82 -0.92
N THR A 57 11.97 -16.03 0.37
CA THR A 57 12.64 -15.05 1.21
C THR A 57 14.13 -14.93 0.89
N PRO A 58 14.65 -13.74 0.56
CA PRO A 58 16.08 -13.52 0.39
C PRO A 58 16.85 -13.83 1.67
N LYS A 59 18.02 -14.46 1.55
CA LYS A 59 18.86 -14.87 2.69
C LYS A 59 19.17 -13.71 3.64
N TYR A 60 19.53 -12.53 3.13
CA TYR A 60 19.85 -11.36 3.95
C TYR A 60 18.66 -10.90 4.81
N LEU A 61 17.42 -11.02 4.30
CA LEU A 61 16.21 -10.68 5.05
C LEU A 61 15.90 -11.75 6.09
N ALA A 62 16.05 -13.03 5.73
CA ALA A 62 15.86 -14.15 6.66
C ALA A 62 16.82 -14.06 7.86
N GLU A 63 18.10 -13.77 7.61
CA GLU A 63 19.12 -13.57 8.64
C GLU A 63 18.81 -12.36 9.52
N TYR A 64 18.42 -11.23 8.91
CA TYR A 64 18.03 -10.03 9.63
C TYR A 64 16.86 -10.28 10.59
N VAL A 65 15.75 -10.84 10.09
CA VAL A 65 14.57 -11.13 10.91
C VAL A 65 14.89 -12.13 12.02
N SER A 66 15.65 -13.19 11.69
CA SER A 66 16.07 -14.21 12.65
C SER A 66 16.87 -13.64 13.81
N ASN A 67 17.88 -12.81 13.52
CA ASN A 67 18.69 -12.17 14.55
C ASN A 67 17.86 -11.26 15.44
N LYS A 68 16.89 -10.56 14.84
CA LYS A 68 16.03 -9.62 15.55
C LYS A 68 15.07 -10.34 16.51
N ILE A 69 14.40 -11.39 16.05
CA ILE A 69 13.55 -12.25 16.90
C ILE A 69 14.37 -12.80 18.07
N THR A 70 15.55 -13.36 17.80
CA THR A 70 16.41 -13.96 18.83
C THR A 70 16.90 -12.92 19.86
N ASN A 71 17.11 -11.67 19.47
CA ASN A 71 17.44 -10.60 20.40
C ASN A 71 16.29 -10.24 21.32
N TYR A 72 15.07 -10.13 20.78
CA TYR A 72 13.88 -9.90 21.61
C TYR A 72 13.55 -11.09 22.52
N PHE A 73 13.82 -12.32 22.06
CA PHE A 73 13.56 -13.53 22.85
C PHE A 73 14.54 -13.68 24.02
N ASP A 74 15.84 -13.46 23.78
CA ASP A 74 16.91 -13.60 24.77
C ASP A 74 16.77 -12.64 25.97
N VAL A 75 16.31 -11.40 25.72
CA VAL A 75 15.96 -10.44 26.78
C VAL A 75 14.95 -11.03 27.78
N ASN A 76 14.02 -11.86 27.29
CA ASN A 76 12.98 -12.47 28.11
C ASN A 76 13.42 -13.78 28.80
N ILE A 77 14.36 -14.52 28.22
CA ILE A 77 14.88 -15.78 28.80
C ILE A 77 15.71 -15.54 30.05
N SER A 78 16.34 -14.36 30.21
CA SER A 78 17.13 -14.05 31.42
C SER A 78 16.30 -14.15 32.72
N CYS A 79 14.96 -14.19 32.62
CA CYS A 79 14.03 -14.38 33.74
C CYS A 79 13.59 -15.83 34.00
N THR A 80 13.77 -16.80 33.08
CA THR A 80 13.34 -18.21 33.27
C THR A 80 14.15 -19.20 32.40
N LYS A 81 14.63 -20.32 32.99
CA LYS A 81 15.23 -21.44 32.23
C LYS A 81 14.19 -22.05 31.28
N VAL A 82 14.32 -21.82 29.97
CA VAL A 82 13.48 -22.49 28.95
C VAL A 82 13.96 -23.93 28.76
N THR A 83 13.21 -24.89 29.30
CA THR A 83 13.36 -26.31 28.96
C THR A 83 12.44 -26.64 27.78
N ASN A 84 12.95 -27.29 26.72
CA ASN A 84 12.20 -27.63 25.48
C ASN A 84 11.68 -26.43 24.67
N CYS A 85 12.59 -25.70 24.01
CA CYS A 85 12.25 -24.66 23.04
C CYS A 85 11.75 -25.25 21.71
N TYR A 86 10.63 -24.73 21.19
CA TYR A 86 10.08 -25.07 19.88
C TYR A 86 9.99 -23.82 18.98
N VAL A 87 10.52 -23.95 17.76
CA VAL A 87 10.46 -22.94 16.70
C VAL A 87 9.56 -23.44 15.58
N LEU A 88 8.58 -22.63 15.17
CA LEU A 88 7.67 -22.97 14.08
C LEU A 88 7.81 -22.01 12.89
N ASP A 89 7.76 -22.57 11.69
CA ASP A 89 7.40 -21.85 10.47
C ASP A 89 6.16 -22.54 9.83
N PRO A 90 4.97 -21.90 9.86
CA PRO A 90 3.72 -22.47 9.37
C PRO A 90 3.60 -22.45 7.83
N ALA A 91 4.57 -21.87 7.10
CA ALA A 91 4.61 -21.85 5.64
C ALA A 91 6.08 -21.89 5.18
N CYS A 92 6.77 -22.97 5.54
CA CYS A 92 8.22 -22.96 5.61
C CYS A 92 8.96 -22.98 4.28
N GLY A 93 8.28 -23.36 3.19
CA GLY A 93 8.88 -23.60 1.90
C GLY A 93 10.10 -24.52 2.02
N GLU A 94 11.23 -24.07 1.47
CA GLU A 94 12.51 -24.79 1.52
C GLU A 94 13.28 -24.60 2.85
N GLY A 95 12.68 -23.92 3.84
CA GLY A 95 13.17 -23.84 5.22
C GLY A 95 14.22 -22.76 5.48
N ILE A 96 14.36 -21.76 4.60
CA ILE A 96 15.40 -20.72 4.74
C ILE A 96 15.29 -19.93 6.05
N LEU A 97 14.07 -19.60 6.50
CA LEU A 97 13.84 -18.87 7.75
C LEU A 97 14.18 -19.72 8.98
N LEU A 98 13.72 -20.98 9.00
CA LEU A 98 14.09 -21.94 10.03
C LEU A 98 15.61 -22.16 10.10
N GLN A 99 16.29 -22.17 8.94
CA GLN A 99 17.75 -22.31 8.89
C GLN A 99 18.44 -21.07 9.48
N SER A 100 18.00 -19.88 9.12
CA SER A 100 18.55 -18.62 9.63
C SER A 100 18.36 -18.49 11.15
N ILE A 101 17.17 -18.81 11.67
CA ILE A 101 16.91 -18.71 13.12
C ILE A 101 17.65 -19.80 13.90
N LYS A 102 17.80 -21.01 13.34
CA LYS A 102 18.64 -22.07 13.91
C LYS A 102 20.07 -21.58 14.13
N THR A 103 20.69 -20.95 13.12
CA THR A 103 22.04 -20.40 13.23
C THR A 103 22.12 -19.34 14.33
N SER A 104 21.12 -18.45 14.40
CA SER A 104 21.06 -17.39 15.42
C SER A 104 20.94 -17.95 16.85
N LEU A 105 20.10 -18.97 17.06
CA LEU A 105 19.88 -19.61 18.36
C LEU A 105 21.07 -20.45 18.82
N ILE A 106 21.75 -21.15 17.89
CA ILE A 106 22.98 -21.89 18.19
C ILE A 106 24.06 -20.93 18.71
N ASN A 107 24.21 -19.76 18.09
CA ASN A 107 25.17 -18.75 18.56
C ASN A 107 24.86 -18.26 19.98
N LYS A 108 23.60 -18.29 20.40
CA LYS A 108 23.15 -17.98 21.76
C LYS A 108 23.09 -19.19 22.71
N LYS A 109 23.54 -20.36 22.26
CA LYS A 109 23.51 -21.63 23.03
C LYS A 109 22.09 -22.04 23.46
N ILE A 110 21.08 -21.69 22.68
CA ILE A 110 19.68 -22.08 22.93
C ILE A 110 19.39 -23.31 22.07
N ASP A 111 19.10 -24.45 22.70
CA ASP A 111 18.71 -25.67 22.00
C ASP A 111 17.20 -25.71 21.75
N CYS A 112 16.80 -25.86 20.48
CA CYS A 112 15.41 -25.88 20.06
C CYS A 112 15.10 -27.02 19.09
N LYS A 113 13.83 -27.41 19.03
CA LYS A 113 13.24 -28.25 17.98
C LYS A 113 12.59 -27.36 16.92
N TYR A 114 12.73 -27.74 15.65
CA TYR A 114 12.29 -26.94 14.51
C TYR A 114 11.12 -27.63 13.81
N VAL A 115 10.02 -26.91 13.65
CA VAL A 115 8.78 -27.43 13.06
C VAL A 115 8.47 -26.62 11.80
N GLY A 116 8.24 -27.32 10.68
CA GLY A 116 7.91 -26.70 9.41
C GLY A 116 6.63 -27.30 8.83
N ILE A 117 5.69 -26.44 8.43
CA ILE A 117 4.47 -26.83 7.73
C ILE A 117 4.54 -26.28 6.30
N ASP A 118 4.23 -27.11 5.30
CA ASP A 118 4.04 -26.62 3.93
C ASP A 118 3.07 -27.51 3.15
N ILE A 119 2.39 -26.91 2.17
CA ILE A 119 1.52 -27.61 1.23
C ILE A 119 2.32 -28.25 0.08
N ASP A 120 3.59 -27.90 -0.10
CA ASP A 120 4.50 -28.47 -1.08
C ASP A 120 5.47 -29.47 -0.44
N ASN A 121 5.19 -30.76 -0.65
CA ASN A 121 6.03 -31.85 -0.18
C ASN A 121 7.48 -31.79 -0.72
N PHE A 122 7.70 -31.23 -1.93
CA PHE A 122 9.05 -31.08 -2.45
C PHE A 122 9.84 -30.05 -1.63
N ALA A 123 9.22 -28.92 -1.31
CA ALA A 123 9.83 -27.88 -0.49
C ALA A 123 10.18 -28.41 0.91
N LEU A 124 9.28 -29.18 1.55
CA LEU A 124 9.55 -29.83 2.84
C LEU A 124 10.71 -30.83 2.80
N LYS A 125 10.84 -31.62 1.73
CA LYS A 125 11.99 -32.52 1.54
C LYS A 125 13.29 -31.75 1.45
N GLN A 126 13.30 -30.57 0.83
CA GLN A 126 14.46 -29.69 0.76
C GLN A 126 14.77 -29.07 2.13
N ALA A 127 13.75 -28.60 2.87
CA ALA A 127 13.91 -28.09 4.23
C ALA A 127 14.54 -29.14 5.17
N LYS A 128 14.10 -30.40 5.07
CA LYS A 128 14.64 -31.51 5.88
C LYS A 128 16.13 -31.77 5.63
N LYS A 129 16.60 -31.62 4.38
CA LYS A 129 18.03 -31.73 4.06
C LYS A 129 18.86 -30.64 4.73
N ASN A 130 18.32 -29.42 4.80
CA ASN A 130 19.02 -28.25 5.34
C ASN A 130 19.04 -28.23 6.88
N LEU A 131 17.95 -28.64 7.53
CA LEU A 131 17.77 -28.50 9.00
C LEU A 131 18.21 -29.71 9.82
N THR A 132 18.40 -30.87 9.18
CA THR A 132 18.95 -32.12 9.75
C THR A 132 18.24 -32.65 11.00
N LYS A 133 18.97 -33.20 11.99
CA LYS A 133 18.44 -33.81 13.22
C LYS A 133 17.74 -32.70 14.03
N LYS A 134 16.51 -32.94 14.50
CA LYS A 134 15.57 -31.99 15.18
C LYS A 134 14.62 -31.18 14.29
N PHE A 135 14.52 -31.49 13.00
CA PHE A 135 13.46 -30.95 12.14
C PHE A 135 12.24 -31.89 12.05
N TYR A 136 11.05 -31.33 12.23
CA TYR A 136 9.75 -32.00 12.12
C TYR A 136 8.92 -31.31 11.04
N GLY A 137 8.82 -31.94 9.86
CA GLY A 137 8.08 -31.42 8.72
C GLY A 137 6.72 -32.07 8.56
N PHE A 138 5.66 -31.28 8.38
CA PHE A 138 4.30 -31.78 8.12
C PHE A 138 3.77 -31.27 6.77
N HIS A 139 3.43 -32.18 5.88
CA HIS A 139 2.86 -31.87 4.57
C HIS A 139 1.35 -31.62 4.69
N THR A 140 0.98 -30.38 4.97
CA THR A 140 -0.42 -29.98 5.15
C THR A 140 -0.61 -28.45 5.06
N ASN A 141 -1.85 -27.98 5.10
CA ASN A 141 -2.17 -26.56 5.16
C ASN A 141 -2.24 -26.10 6.63
N ALA A 142 -1.38 -25.17 7.05
CA ALA A 142 -1.34 -24.68 8.42
C ALA A 142 -2.64 -24.00 8.89
N LEU A 143 -3.44 -23.43 7.99
CA LEU A 143 -4.73 -22.81 8.34
C LEU A 143 -5.81 -23.87 8.65
N CYS A 144 -5.67 -25.08 8.10
CA CYS A 144 -6.60 -26.20 8.29
C CYS A 144 -5.84 -27.54 8.20
N PRO A 145 -5.00 -27.87 9.21
CA PRO A 145 -4.12 -29.02 9.13
C PRO A 145 -4.91 -30.31 8.94
N PHE A 146 -4.39 -31.18 8.08
CA PHE A 146 -5.01 -32.43 7.63
C PHE A 146 -6.44 -32.28 7.12
N ASN A 147 -6.76 -31.13 6.50
CA ASN A 147 -8.08 -30.85 5.95
C ASN A 147 -9.19 -31.02 6.99
N THR A 148 -8.94 -30.52 8.20
CA THR A 148 -9.92 -30.44 9.29
C THR A 148 -9.91 -29.04 9.90
N ASN A 149 -10.80 -28.78 10.85
CA ASN A 149 -10.81 -27.57 11.66
C ASN A 149 -9.42 -27.34 12.29
N ARG A 150 -9.00 -26.07 12.37
CA ARG A 150 -7.67 -25.67 12.83
C ARG A 150 -7.31 -26.24 14.20
N PHE A 151 -8.24 -26.28 15.16
CA PHE A 151 -7.97 -26.75 16.53
C PHE A 151 -7.64 -28.25 16.52
N ILE A 152 -8.50 -29.06 15.90
CA ILE A 152 -8.29 -30.51 15.78
C ILE A 152 -6.99 -30.84 15.01
N GLY A 153 -6.74 -30.10 13.92
CA GLY A 153 -5.55 -30.30 13.10
C GLY A 153 -4.26 -29.99 13.86
N TRP A 154 -4.21 -28.86 14.57
CA TRP A 154 -3.06 -28.47 15.38
C TRP A 154 -2.87 -29.34 16.63
N ASP A 155 -3.94 -29.81 17.26
CA ASP A 155 -3.85 -30.78 18.36
C ASP A 155 -3.14 -32.08 17.91
N LYS A 156 -3.45 -32.59 16.71
CA LYS A 156 -2.75 -33.74 16.14
C LYS A 156 -1.25 -33.49 15.94
N ILE A 157 -0.90 -32.31 15.41
CA ILE A 157 0.51 -31.92 15.23
C ILE A 157 1.20 -31.83 16.59
N ASN A 158 0.63 -31.10 17.54
CA ASN A 158 1.16 -30.88 18.88
C ASN A 158 1.36 -32.19 19.65
N ASN A 159 0.38 -33.09 19.59
CA ASN A 159 0.48 -34.43 20.19
C ASN A 159 1.62 -35.24 19.58
N SER A 160 1.79 -35.21 18.26
CA SER A 160 2.91 -35.92 17.59
C SER A 160 4.30 -35.38 17.95
N LEU A 161 4.38 -34.10 18.36
CA LEU A 161 5.59 -33.42 18.78
C LEU A 161 5.89 -33.56 20.28
N GLY A 162 4.94 -34.09 21.07
CA GLY A 162 4.93 -34.00 22.53
C GLY A 162 4.91 -32.55 23.02
N ASN A 163 4.28 -31.64 22.27
CA ASN A 163 4.26 -30.20 22.54
C ASN A 163 2.86 -29.74 22.96
N GLY A 164 2.54 -29.83 24.26
CA GLY A 164 1.22 -29.41 24.78
C GLY A 164 1.04 -27.90 24.95
N ASN A 165 2.12 -27.10 24.90
CA ASN A 165 2.11 -25.72 25.40
C ASN A 165 2.30 -24.65 24.31
N GLY A 166 2.22 -24.99 23.02
CA GLY A 166 2.44 -24.06 21.90
C GLY A 166 3.92 -23.82 21.56
N PHE A 167 4.22 -22.77 20.82
CA PHE A 167 5.57 -22.49 20.28
C PHE A 167 6.21 -21.28 20.96
N ASP A 168 7.51 -21.38 21.27
CA ASP A 168 8.28 -20.28 21.89
C ASP A 168 8.62 -19.22 20.85
N LEU A 169 8.93 -19.66 19.64
CA LEU A 169 9.28 -18.81 18.51
C LEU A 169 8.48 -19.18 17.27
N ILE A 170 7.99 -18.17 16.56
CA ILE A 170 7.45 -18.34 15.21
C ILE A 170 8.20 -17.41 14.26
N ILE A 171 8.65 -17.94 13.13
CA ILE A 171 9.24 -17.14 12.05
C ILE A 171 8.60 -17.57 10.73
N ALA A 172 8.09 -16.63 9.95
CA ALA A 172 7.41 -16.99 8.70
C ALA A 172 7.44 -15.88 7.65
N ASN A 173 7.41 -16.28 6.38
CA ASN A 173 6.96 -15.47 5.26
C ASN A 173 5.70 -16.14 4.71
N PRO A 174 4.52 -15.89 5.32
CA PRO A 174 3.29 -16.54 4.91
C PRO A 174 2.93 -16.18 3.46
N PRO A 175 2.09 -16.98 2.78
CA PRO A 175 1.68 -16.71 1.42
C PRO A 175 0.88 -15.40 1.32
N TRP A 176 1.15 -14.62 0.27
CA TRP A 176 0.53 -13.30 0.05
C TRP A 176 -0.58 -13.39 -0.99
N GLY A 177 -1.81 -13.02 -0.63
CA GLY A 177 -2.96 -13.02 -1.54
C GLY A 177 -3.28 -14.38 -2.18
N ALA A 178 -3.01 -15.49 -1.49
CA ALA A 178 -3.28 -16.83 -2.01
C ALA A 178 -4.79 -17.09 -2.14
N ASP A 179 -5.17 -17.93 -3.10
CA ASP A 179 -6.57 -18.34 -3.26
C ASP A 179 -6.97 -19.34 -2.16
N VAL A 180 -7.95 -18.96 -1.34
CA VAL A 180 -8.47 -19.79 -0.24
C VAL A 180 -9.66 -20.67 -0.64
N SER A 181 -10.16 -20.55 -1.86
CA SER A 181 -11.44 -21.15 -2.28
C SER A 181 -11.47 -22.66 -2.07
N ASN A 182 -10.35 -23.35 -2.30
CA ASN A 182 -10.24 -24.80 -2.20
C ASN A 182 -10.33 -25.35 -0.77
N TYR A 183 -10.07 -24.53 0.25
CA TYR A 183 -10.10 -24.94 1.65
C TYR A 183 -11.06 -24.13 2.52
N LYS A 184 -11.89 -23.31 1.87
CA LYS A 184 -12.91 -22.46 2.53
C LYS A 184 -13.91 -23.25 3.39
N LYS A 185 -14.11 -24.55 3.15
CA LYS A 185 -15.01 -25.38 3.97
C LYS A 185 -14.42 -25.78 5.33
N TRP A 186 -13.10 -25.63 5.53
CA TRP A 186 -12.41 -25.94 6.79
C TRP A 186 -11.92 -24.71 7.54
N ILE A 187 -11.99 -23.54 6.91
CA ILE A 187 -11.74 -22.25 7.55
C ILE A 187 -13.06 -21.48 7.63
N ASN A 188 -13.49 -21.14 8.84
CA ASN A 188 -14.75 -20.46 9.03
C ASN A 188 -14.56 -19.20 9.90
N LYS A 189 -15.60 -18.36 9.93
CA LYS A 189 -15.57 -17.04 10.59
C LYS A 189 -15.56 -17.12 12.11
N GLU A 190 -16.00 -18.22 12.69
CA GLU A 190 -15.91 -18.49 14.13
C GLU A 190 -14.45 -18.83 14.50
N ASP A 191 -13.74 -19.52 13.62
CA ASP A 191 -12.34 -19.91 13.79
C ASP A 191 -11.32 -18.80 13.44
N PHE A 192 -11.67 -17.88 12.53
CA PHE A 192 -10.82 -16.80 12.05
C PHE A 192 -11.58 -15.48 11.91
N LYS A 193 -11.28 -14.53 12.80
CA LYS A 193 -11.86 -13.18 12.76
C LYS A 193 -11.44 -12.42 11.51
N MET A 194 -10.25 -12.67 10.96
CA MET A 194 -9.79 -12.00 9.75
C MET A 194 -10.56 -12.39 8.47
N LEU A 195 -11.43 -13.42 8.51
CA LEU A 195 -12.32 -13.73 7.40
C LEU A 195 -13.50 -12.76 7.24
N TYR A 196 -13.68 -11.81 8.16
CA TYR A 196 -14.65 -10.72 8.01
C TYR A 196 -14.04 -9.56 7.20
N GLY A 197 -14.74 -9.15 6.14
CA GLY A 197 -14.31 -8.01 5.32
C GLY A 197 -13.20 -8.33 4.32
N ARG A 198 -12.35 -7.35 4.01
CA ARG A 198 -11.21 -7.51 3.10
C ARG A 198 -9.97 -7.89 3.89
N TYR A 199 -9.33 -8.98 3.50
CA TYR A 199 -8.11 -9.48 4.13
C TYR A 199 -7.11 -9.95 3.07
N ASP A 200 -5.85 -10.06 3.45
CA ASP A 200 -4.82 -10.83 2.74
C ASP A 200 -4.63 -12.17 3.44
N THR A 201 -4.24 -13.23 2.73
CA THR A 201 -4.00 -14.54 3.36
C THR A 201 -2.98 -14.50 4.47
N SER A 202 -1.99 -13.61 4.41
CA SER A 202 -1.04 -13.37 5.50
C SER A 202 -1.71 -12.93 6.81
N ASP A 203 -2.87 -12.26 6.76
CA ASP A 203 -3.63 -11.84 7.93
C ASP A 203 -4.13 -13.06 8.74
N LEU A 204 -4.53 -14.13 8.05
CA LEU A 204 -4.93 -15.40 8.68
C LEU A 204 -3.75 -16.09 9.36
N PHE A 205 -2.55 -15.99 8.78
CA PHE A 205 -1.35 -16.55 9.37
C PHE A 205 -0.90 -15.75 10.60
N ILE A 206 -1.09 -14.42 10.64
CA ILE A 206 -0.85 -13.61 11.84
C ILE A 206 -1.77 -14.07 12.98
N GLU A 207 -3.08 -14.18 12.72
CA GLU A 207 -4.07 -14.68 13.68
C GLU A 207 -3.73 -16.10 14.15
N LEU A 208 -3.25 -16.96 13.23
CA LEU A 208 -2.76 -18.29 13.55
C LEU A 208 -1.54 -18.24 14.47
N SER A 209 -0.51 -17.45 14.14
CA SER A 209 0.69 -17.33 14.94
C SER A 209 0.39 -16.88 16.37
N ILE A 210 -0.49 -15.90 16.57
CA ILE A 210 -0.92 -15.46 17.90
C ILE A 210 -1.53 -16.62 18.70
N SER A 211 -2.38 -17.44 18.06
CA SER A 211 -3.00 -18.58 18.74
C SER A 211 -1.99 -19.67 19.13
N LEU A 212 -0.98 -19.90 18.31
CA LEU A 212 -0.02 -21.00 18.46
C LEU A 212 1.17 -20.64 19.37
N LEU A 213 1.46 -19.36 19.57
CA LEU A 213 2.50 -18.92 20.50
C LEU A 213 2.14 -19.27 21.96
N LYS A 214 3.17 -19.64 22.74
CA LYS A 214 3.07 -19.64 24.21
C LYS A 214 2.89 -18.21 24.72
N GLU A 215 2.42 -18.05 25.95
CA GLU A 215 2.51 -16.75 26.62
C GLU A 215 3.99 -16.30 26.64
N ASN A 216 4.24 -15.03 26.33
CA ASN A 216 5.57 -14.45 26.16
C ASN A 216 6.39 -15.01 24.97
N GLY A 217 5.86 -15.94 24.18
CA GLY A 217 6.47 -16.39 22.93
C GLY A 217 6.53 -15.27 21.90
N VAL A 218 7.54 -15.29 21.02
CA VAL A 218 7.82 -14.23 20.04
C VAL A 218 7.60 -14.73 18.62
N ALA A 219 6.87 -13.96 17.82
CA ALA A 219 6.74 -14.19 16.39
C ALA A 219 7.38 -13.05 15.60
N GLY A 220 8.03 -13.38 14.47
CA GLY A 220 8.42 -12.41 13.47
C GLY A 220 7.97 -12.84 12.07
N LEU A 221 7.17 -11.99 11.43
CA LEU A 221 6.48 -12.29 10.19
C LEU A 221 6.84 -11.29 9.11
N ILE A 222 7.14 -11.81 7.92
CA ILE A 222 7.41 -11.04 6.70
C ILE A 222 6.12 -11.01 5.89
N ILE A 223 5.47 -9.85 5.83
CA ILE A 223 4.10 -9.70 5.30
C ILE A 223 4.02 -8.56 4.29
N PRO A 224 2.93 -8.44 3.52
CA PRO A 224 2.75 -7.30 2.65
C PRO A 224 2.63 -5.97 3.42
N ASP A 225 3.05 -4.87 2.79
CA ASP A 225 2.90 -3.52 3.37
C ASP A 225 1.44 -3.05 3.48
N SER A 226 0.47 -3.84 3.00
CA SER A 226 -0.96 -3.58 3.23
C SER A 226 -1.32 -3.52 4.72
N LEU A 227 -0.46 -4.01 5.62
CA LEU A 227 -0.55 -3.74 7.07
C LEU A 227 -0.81 -2.25 7.37
N PHE A 228 -0.24 -1.35 6.58
CA PHE A 228 -0.35 0.10 6.76
C PHE A 228 -1.56 0.73 6.07
N SER A 229 -2.38 -0.05 5.37
CA SER A 229 -3.54 0.46 4.64
C SER A 229 -4.76 0.62 5.54
N HIS A 230 -5.58 1.65 5.30
CA HIS A 230 -6.81 1.91 6.06
C HIS A 230 -7.78 0.73 6.08
N ASP A 231 -7.80 -0.12 5.04
CA ASP A 231 -8.65 -1.30 4.96
C ASP A 231 -8.17 -2.50 5.81
N ARG A 232 -7.07 -2.34 6.56
CA ARG A 232 -6.53 -3.35 7.49
C ARG A 232 -6.64 -2.95 8.97
N ALA A 233 -7.61 -2.10 9.31
CA ALA A 233 -7.87 -1.69 10.70
C ALA A 233 -8.10 -2.87 11.65
N GLN A 234 -8.84 -3.90 11.21
CA GLN A 234 -9.13 -5.09 12.04
C GLN A 234 -7.86 -5.88 12.38
N LEU A 235 -6.93 -6.03 11.42
CA LEU A 235 -5.66 -6.70 11.67
C LEU A 235 -4.80 -5.94 12.67
N ARG A 236 -4.71 -4.61 12.53
CA ARG A 236 -3.94 -3.79 13.47
C ARG A 236 -4.55 -3.84 14.88
N LYS A 237 -5.88 -3.79 14.98
CA LYS A 237 -6.56 -4.00 16.26
C LYS A 237 -6.26 -5.37 16.86
N LEU A 238 -6.31 -6.45 16.06
CA LEU A 238 -5.97 -7.80 16.52
C LEU A 238 -4.55 -7.85 17.11
N LEU A 239 -3.57 -7.24 16.43
CA LEU A 239 -2.19 -7.15 16.92
C LEU A 239 -2.09 -6.36 18.23
N LEU A 240 -2.71 -5.17 18.30
CA LEU A 240 -2.68 -4.32 19.50
C LEU A 240 -3.37 -4.97 20.71
N ASP A 241 -4.48 -5.68 20.48
CA ASP A 241 -5.28 -6.29 21.54
C ASP A 241 -4.65 -7.56 22.14
N ASN A 242 -3.85 -8.31 21.36
CA ASN A 242 -3.42 -9.66 21.73
C ASN A 242 -1.90 -9.83 21.80
N THR A 243 -1.14 -8.77 21.51
CA THR A 243 0.32 -8.85 21.42
C THR A 243 1.02 -7.59 21.93
N LYS A 244 2.17 -7.77 22.57
CA LYS A 244 3.15 -6.70 22.74
C LYS A 244 3.94 -6.59 21.45
N ILE A 245 3.60 -5.63 20.61
CA ILE A 245 4.34 -5.37 19.37
C ILE A 245 5.74 -4.87 19.75
N LEU A 246 6.79 -5.55 19.29
CA LEU A 246 8.17 -5.22 19.61
C LEU A 246 8.81 -4.39 18.49
N PHE A 247 8.51 -4.74 17.24
CA PHE A 247 9.06 -4.07 16.07
C PHE A 247 8.07 -4.03 14.91
N ILE A 248 8.02 -2.89 14.22
CA ILE A 248 7.34 -2.75 12.93
C ILE A 248 8.28 -2.07 11.95
N GLY A 249 8.60 -2.76 10.85
CA GLY A 249 9.47 -2.26 9.79
C GLY A 249 8.76 -2.18 8.45
N ARG A 250 8.91 -1.05 7.74
CA ARG A 250 8.46 -0.85 6.36
C ARG A 250 9.67 -0.92 5.41
N PHE A 251 9.73 -1.97 4.59
CA PHE A 251 10.89 -2.26 3.73
C PHE A 251 10.68 -1.82 2.28
N GLY A 252 9.42 -1.66 1.84
CA GLY A 252 9.07 -1.17 0.51
C GLY A 252 9.16 -2.23 -0.60
N GLU A 253 9.07 -1.79 -1.86
CA GLU A 253 9.09 -2.65 -3.05
C GLU A 253 10.51 -3.15 -3.39
N LYS A 254 10.60 -4.21 -4.21
CA LYS A 254 11.84 -4.80 -4.78
C LYS A 254 12.79 -5.49 -3.81
N ILE A 255 12.38 -5.69 -2.56
CA ILE A 255 13.07 -6.60 -1.63
C ILE A 255 13.14 -8.02 -2.21
N PHE A 256 12.09 -8.43 -2.92
CA PHE A 256 11.99 -9.69 -3.64
C PHE A 256 12.18 -9.44 -5.14
N LYS A 257 13.11 -10.15 -5.77
CA LYS A 257 13.70 -9.84 -7.09
C LYS A 257 12.70 -9.75 -8.26
N ASP A 258 11.50 -10.33 -8.15
CA ASP A 258 10.50 -10.38 -9.23
C ASP A 258 9.08 -10.01 -8.77
N ILE A 259 8.95 -9.37 -7.61
CA ILE A 259 7.65 -9.05 -7.00
C ILE A 259 7.56 -7.54 -6.77
N ASN A 260 6.66 -6.89 -7.49
CA ASN A 260 6.37 -5.46 -7.37
C ASN A 260 5.42 -5.14 -6.19
N ARG A 261 5.41 -5.97 -5.15
CA ARG A 261 4.62 -5.76 -3.93
C ARG A 261 5.56 -5.39 -2.80
N ALA A 262 5.21 -4.34 -2.06
CA ALA A 262 6.00 -3.86 -0.94
C ALA A 262 5.89 -4.77 0.28
N CYS A 263 6.97 -4.82 1.05
CA CYS A 263 7.13 -5.68 2.21
C CYS A 263 7.13 -4.89 3.53
N ALA A 264 6.57 -5.51 4.56
CA ALA A 264 6.70 -5.13 5.95
C ALA A 264 7.23 -6.32 6.79
N VAL A 265 7.85 -6.01 7.92
CA VAL A 265 8.18 -7.01 8.96
C VAL A 265 7.50 -6.57 10.24
N VAL A 266 6.78 -7.48 10.88
CA VAL A 266 6.22 -7.28 12.21
C VAL A 266 6.79 -8.32 13.16
N ILE A 267 7.30 -7.88 14.30
CA ILE A 267 7.75 -8.76 15.39
C ILE A 267 6.93 -8.42 16.63
N PHE A 268 6.32 -9.43 17.23
CA PHE A 268 5.47 -9.26 18.39
C PHE A 268 5.63 -10.41 19.36
N GLN A 269 5.32 -10.14 20.61
CA GLN A 269 5.26 -11.11 21.69
C GLN A 269 3.81 -11.34 22.07
N LYS A 270 3.39 -12.60 22.24
CA LYS A 270 2.05 -12.89 22.76
C LYS A 270 1.95 -12.39 24.20
N ARG A 271 0.94 -11.56 24.48
CA ARG A 271 0.69 -11.05 25.82
C ARG A 271 -0.79 -10.80 26.01
N THR A 272 -1.30 -11.22 27.17
CA THR A 272 -2.73 -11.10 27.52
C THR A 272 -3.06 -9.89 28.39
N ASN A 273 -2.09 -9.30 29.10
CA ASN A 273 -2.27 -8.11 29.94
C ASN A 273 -1.26 -7.00 29.62
N PHE A 274 -1.78 -5.80 29.36
CA PHE A 274 -1.00 -4.57 29.07
C PHE A 274 -1.20 -3.55 30.19
N ASN A 275 -0.51 -3.72 31.31
CA ASN A 275 -0.62 -2.75 32.42
C ASN A 275 0.47 -1.67 32.39
N GLU A 276 1.53 -1.86 31.59
CA GLU A 276 2.67 -0.94 31.55
C GLU A 276 2.79 -0.25 30.19
N PRO A 277 3.00 1.08 30.16
CA PRO A 277 3.31 1.79 28.93
C PRO A 277 4.62 1.24 28.35
N TYR A 278 4.66 1.05 27.04
CA TYR A 278 5.84 0.61 26.34
C TYR A 278 5.96 1.29 24.99
N GLU A 279 7.19 1.28 24.46
CA GLU A 279 7.50 1.79 23.13
C GLU A 279 7.75 0.65 22.14
N ILE A 280 7.41 0.91 20.89
CA ILE A 280 7.57 0.02 19.75
C ILE A 280 8.74 0.51 18.91
N ASP A 281 9.63 -0.39 18.53
CA ASP A 281 10.72 -0.08 17.60
C ASP A 281 10.16 0.06 16.17
N CYS A 282 10.25 1.26 15.60
CA CYS A 282 9.70 1.61 14.29
C CYS A 282 10.83 1.90 13.30
N PHE A 283 10.77 1.26 12.14
CA PHE A 283 11.80 1.39 11.10
C PHE A 283 11.18 1.57 9.72
N ARG A 284 11.72 2.50 8.93
CA ARG A 284 11.54 2.54 7.49
C ARG A 284 12.90 2.36 6.84
N LEU A 285 12.97 1.50 5.82
CA LEU A 285 14.13 1.38 4.95
C LEU A 285 14.04 2.41 3.81
N PRO A 286 14.86 3.48 3.83
CA PRO A 286 14.83 4.49 2.76
C PRO A 286 15.19 3.88 1.40
N THR A 287 14.67 4.44 0.31
CA THR A 287 14.90 3.92 -1.05
C THR A 287 16.39 3.82 -1.42
N GLU A 288 17.21 4.81 -1.07
CA GLU A 288 18.65 4.79 -1.37
C GLU A 288 19.37 3.67 -0.61
N GLU A 289 19.11 3.58 0.70
CA GLU A 289 19.68 2.53 1.55
C GLU A 289 19.18 1.13 1.15
N ARG A 290 17.94 1.02 0.66
CA ARG A 290 17.40 -0.22 0.10
C ARG A 290 18.24 -0.72 -1.06
N ASN A 291 18.61 0.18 -1.98
CA ASN A 291 19.48 -0.17 -3.11
C ASN A 291 20.87 -0.58 -2.59
N ASN A 292 21.42 0.12 -1.61
CA ASN A 292 22.70 -0.23 -0.99
C ASN A 292 22.67 -1.62 -0.33
N VAL A 293 21.57 -1.97 0.34
CA VAL A 293 21.36 -3.30 0.94
C VAL A 293 21.25 -4.39 -0.13
N ILE A 294 20.43 -4.15 -1.18
CA ILE A 294 20.25 -5.11 -2.28
C ILE A 294 21.57 -5.35 -3.02
N ASN A 295 22.40 -4.31 -3.16
CA ASN A 295 23.73 -4.39 -3.79
C ASN A 295 24.83 -4.93 -2.85
N GLY A 296 24.52 -5.18 -1.58
CA GLY A 296 25.48 -5.69 -0.59
C GLY A 296 26.48 -4.65 -0.08
N THR A 297 26.29 -3.36 -0.37
CA THR A 297 27.15 -2.25 0.09
C THR A 297 26.94 -1.96 1.58
N THR A 298 25.76 -2.26 2.12
CA THR A 298 25.45 -2.15 3.55
C THR A 298 24.54 -3.29 4.00
N THR A 299 24.29 -3.39 5.31
CA THR A 299 23.40 -4.40 5.89
C THR A 299 22.13 -3.76 6.44
N LEU A 300 21.03 -4.53 6.47
CA LEU A 300 19.78 -4.07 7.09
C LEU A 300 19.99 -3.63 8.54
N SER A 301 20.81 -4.34 9.32
CA SER A 301 21.11 -4.00 10.72
C SER A 301 21.84 -2.67 10.86
N ALA A 302 22.79 -2.36 9.96
CA ALA A 302 23.52 -1.10 9.98
C ALA A 302 22.61 0.09 9.63
N VAL A 303 21.75 -0.08 8.63
CA VAL A 303 20.76 0.93 8.24
C VAL A 303 19.73 1.11 9.35
N GLU A 304 19.22 0.03 9.93
CA GLU A 304 18.28 0.09 11.05
C GLU A 304 18.85 0.93 12.20
N LYS A 305 20.10 0.72 12.60
CA LYS A 305 20.74 1.51 13.67
C LYS A 305 20.72 3.03 13.41
N LYS A 306 20.72 3.46 12.14
CA LYS A 306 20.69 4.87 11.74
C LYS A 306 19.29 5.48 11.69
N TYR A 307 18.27 4.69 11.32
CA TYR A 307 16.91 5.20 11.06
C TYR A 307 15.83 4.67 12.02
N LEU A 308 16.18 3.78 12.94
CA LEU A 308 15.28 3.31 13.98
C LEU A 308 14.89 4.47 14.90
N HIS A 309 13.60 4.53 15.20
CA HIS A 309 13.08 5.37 16.28
C HIS A 309 12.02 4.60 17.04
N LYS A 310 11.62 5.15 18.18
CA LYS A 310 10.62 4.54 19.06
C LYS A 310 9.31 5.31 19.01
N VAL A 311 8.22 4.58 19.11
CA VAL A 311 6.86 5.13 19.14
C VAL A 311 6.10 4.52 20.32
N ALA A 312 5.45 5.36 21.12
CA ALA A 312 4.60 4.89 22.22
C ALA A 312 3.44 4.01 21.68
N PHE A 313 3.21 2.85 22.30
CA PHE A 313 2.08 1.97 21.96
C PHE A 313 0.73 2.69 22.01
N SER A 314 0.54 3.53 23.02
CA SER A 314 -0.69 4.31 23.22
C SER A 314 -1.06 5.13 21.99
N ARG A 315 -0.08 5.61 21.22
CA ARG A 315 -0.29 6.39 20.00
C ARG A 315 -1.06 5.60 18.96
N PHE A 316 -0.62 4.37 18.65
CA PHE A 316 -1.31 3.52 17.68
C PHE A 316 -2.66 3.01 18.20
N ASN A 317 -2.82 2.89 19.52
CA ASN A 317 -4.06 2.41 20.13
C ASN A 317 -5.22 3.42 20.03
N VAL A 318 -4.92 4.73 20.01
CA VAL A 318 -5.93 5.79 19.90
C VAL A 318 -6.05 6.39 18.49
N GLU A 319 -5.11 6.07 17.60
CA GLU A 319 -5.13 6.54 16.22
C GLU A 319 -6.38 6.03 15.48
N PRO A 320 -7.08 6.86 14.68
CA PRO A 320 -8.16 6.41 13.81
C PRO A 320 -7.76 5.21 12.95
N ASP A 321 -8.64 4.21 12.87
CA ASP A 321 -8.39 2.93 12.20
C ASP A 321 -7.13 2.19 12.73
N TYR A 322 -6.63 2.53 13.92
CA TYR A 322 -5.40 1.99 14.55
C TYR A 322 -4.16 2.11 13.65
N LEU A 323 -4.02 3.19 12.91
CA LEU A 323 -3.04 3.30 11.83
C LEU A 323 -1.58 3.27 12.35
N PHE A 324 -0.74 2.41 11.76
CA PHE A 324 0.69 2.37 12.05
C PHE A 324 1.45 3.41 11.21
N ASN A 325 1.32 4.68 11.61
CA ASN A 325 1.99 5.84 11.01
C ASN A 325 3.48 5.93 11.43
N LEU A 326 4.27 4.93 11.01
CA LEU A 326 5.67 4.75 11.42
C LEU A 326 6.60 5.93 11.08
N ASP A 327 6.24 6.82 10.17
CA ASP A 327 7.13 7.89 9.71
C ASP A 327 7.10 9.12 10.65
N ILE A 328 6.20 9.12 11.63
CA ILE A 328 6.08 10.15 12.65
C ILE A 328 6.96 9.76 13.84
N ASP A 329 8.17 10.31 13.88
CA ASP A 329 9.05 10.24 15.05
C ASP A 329 8.66 11.29 16.11
N SER A 330 9.31 11.25 17.28
CA SER A 330 9.03 12.17 18.39
C SER A 330 9.24 13.65 18.02
N THR A 331 10.07 13.95 17.01
CA THR A 331 10.30 15.32 16.53
C THR A 331 9.15 15.84 15.66
N LEU A 332 8.33 14.95 15.10
CA LEU A 332 7.19 15.29 14.24
C LEU A 332 5.84 15.21 14.98
N GLU A 333 5.79 14.47 16.09
CA GLU A 333 4.54 14.12 16.78
C GLU A 333 3.75 15.35 17.27
N LYS A 334 4.40 16.32 17.92
CA LYS A 334 3.74 17.57 18.37
C LYS A 334 3.04 18.28 17.21
N THR A 335 3.73 18.43 16.09
CA THR A 335 3.21 19.07 14.88
C THR A 335 2.06 18.27 14.27
N TYR A 336 2.21 16.96 14.19
CA TYR A 336 1.15 16.07 13.70
C TYR A 336 -0.11 16.17 14.54
N GLN A 337 0.01 16.13 15.87
CA GLN A 337 -1.14 16.20 16.78
C GLN A 337 -1.87 17.54 16.73
N LYS A 338 -1.16 18.67 16.54
CA LYS A 338 -1.82 19.98 16.31
C LYS A 338 -2.74 19.96 15.09
N ILE A 339 -2.36 19.24 14.03
CA ILE A 339 -3.21 19.08 12.85
C ILE A 339 -4.32 18.04 13.11
N ALA A 340 -3.95 16.85 13.60
CA ALA A 340 -4.82 15.69 13.78
C ALA A 340 -5.96 15.92 14.79
N SER A 341 -5.74 16.76 15.81
CA SER A 341 -6.72 17.04 16.89
C SER A 341 -7.92 17.89 16.45
N ASN A 342 -7.88 18.47 15.24
CA ASN A 342 -9.02 19.19 14.69
C ASN A 342 -10.19 18.21 14.43
N LYS A 343 -11.35 18.50 15.03
CA LYS A 343 -12.52 17.62 14.99
C LYS A 343 -13.22 17.65 13.63
N ASN A 344 -13.30 18.83 13.03
CA ASN A 344 -13.94 19.00 11.73
C ASN A 344 -13.02 18.46 10.63
N LYS A 345 -13.65 18.07 9.53
CA LYS A 345 -13.00 17.47 8.37
C LYS A 345 -13.36 18.21 7.11
N LEU A 346 -12.51 18.11 6.09
CA LEU A 346 -12.79 18.73 4.79
C LEU A 346 -14.13 18.24 4.18
N GLY A 347 -14.48 16.96 4.41
CA GLY A 347 -15.76 16.37 4.01
C GLY A 347 -17.00 16.92 4.71
N ASP A 348 -16.83 17.66 5.82
CA ASP A 348 -17.94 18.36 6.46
C ASP A 348 -18.40 19.52 5.56
N TYR A 349 -17.50 20.10 4.77
CA TYR A 349 -17.75 21.25 3.90
C TYR A 349 -17.89 20.90 2.41
N LEU A 350 -17.33 19.75 1.99
CA LEU A 350 -17.27 19.35 0.58
C LEU A 350 -18.05 18.07 0.28
N ASP A 351 -18.81 18.09 -0.80
CA ASP A 351 -19.33 16.90 -1.47
C ASP A 351 -18.27 16.33 -2.42
N ASN A 352 -18.05 15.01 -2.39
CA ASN A 352 -17.02 14.35 -3.20
C ASN A 352 -17.61 13.44 -4.29
N HIS A 353 -17.07 13.55 -5.50
CA HIS A 353 -17.46 12.74 -6.65
C HIS A 353 -16.24 12.24 -7.43
N ARG A 354 -16.48 11.28 -8.33
CA ARG A 354 -15.48 10.82 -9.31
C ARG A 354 -15.95 11.18 -10.71
N GLY A 355 -15.01 11.41 -11.63
CA GLY A 355 -15.30 11.57 -13.05
C GLY A 355 -15.79 10.30 -13.77
N VAL A 356 -15.98 10.41 -15.07
CA VAL A 356 -16.45 9.35 -15.98
C VAL A 356 -15.52 8.12 -15.89
N GLU A 357 -16.06 6.91 -15.85
CA GLU A 357 -15.29 5.64 -15.82
C GLU A 357 -14.64 5.35 -17.17
N LEU A 358 -13.68 6.18 -17.56
CA LEU A 358 -13.05 6.14 -18.86
C LEU A 358 -11.54 6.31 -18.73
N SER A 359 -10.80 5.65 -19.62
CA SER A 359 -9.35 5.87 -19.72
C SER A 359 -9.06 7.22 -20.37
N LYS A 360 -7.87 7.78 -20.14
CA LYS A 360 -7.40 9.01 -20.84
C LYS A 360 -7.52 8.90 -22.36
N LYS A 361 -7.34 7.70 -22.93
CA LYS A 361 -7.41 7.48 -24.38
C LYS A 361 -8.82 7.53 -24.93
N GLY A 362 -9.85 7.55 -24.08
CA GLY A 362 -11.25 7.63 -24.53
C GLY A 362 -11.70 6.48 -25.42
N LYS A 363 -11.02 5.31 -25.39
CA LYS A 363 -11.40 4.16 -26.22
C LYS A 363 -12.66 3.49 -25.68
N ILE A 364 -13.66 3.35 -26.54
CA ILE A 364 -14.93 2.68 -26.26
C ILE A 364 -15.21 1.62 -27.34
N ILE A 365 -16.02 0.64 -26.99
CA ILE A 365 -16.46 -0.44 -27.86
C ILE A 365 -17.99 -0.54 -27.87
N LYS A 366 -18.56 -0.88 -29.03
CA LYS A 366 -20.01 -1.07 -29.21
C LYS A 366 -20.36 -2.53 -29.00
N CYS A 367 -21.34 -2.81 -28.15
CA CYS A 367 -21.88 -4.16 -28.01
C CYS A 367 -22.63 -4.55 -29.30
N SER A 368 -22.36 -5.73 -29.85
CA SER A 368 -23.06 -6.22 -31.05
C SER A 368 -24.50 -6.68 -30.78
N SER A 369 -24.87 -6.93 -29.53
CA SER A 369 -26.22 -7.37 -29.13
C SER A 369 -27.14 -6.18 -28.83
N CYS A 370 -26.75 -5.29 -27.91
CA CYS A 370 -27.61 -4.17 -27.51
C CYS A 370 -27.23 -2.82 -28.15
N GLU A 371 -26.19 -2.80 -28.98
CA GLU A 371 -25.71 -1.60 -29.67
C GLU A 371 -25.22 -0.45 -28.78
N LEU A 372 -25.17 -0.64 -27.46
CA LEU A 372 -24.69 0.36 -26.52
C LEU A 372 -23.17 0.33 -26.38
N TRP A 373 -22.61 1.49 -26.08
CA TRP A 373 -21.19 1.69 -25.92
C TRP A 373 -20.71 1.37 -24.49
N SER A 374 -19.47 0.90 -24.37
CA SER A 374 -18.81 0.66 -23.10
C SER A 374 -17.31 1.01 -23.17
N PRO A 375 -16.70 1.44 -22.06
CA PRO A 375 -15.25 1.61 -22.00
C PRO A 375 -14.51 0.33 -22.39
N LEU A 376 -13.46 0.45 -23.19
CA LEU A 376 -12.64 -0.69 -23.61
C LEU A 376 -12.01 -1.37 -22.37
N PRO A 377 -12.25 -2.67 -22.12
CA PRO A 377 -11.63 -3.40 -21.02
C PRO A 377 -10.15 -3.68 -21.28
N LYS A 378 -9.41 -4.10 -20.24
CA LYS A 378 -7.98 -4.44 -20.35
C LYS A 378 -7.71 -5.88 -20.84
N GLY A 379 -8.67 -6.78 -20.69
CA GLY A 379 -8.55 -8.19 -21.12
C GLY A 379 -8.84 -8.36 -22.62
N LEU A 380 -8.83 -9.61 -23.11
CA LEU A 380 -9.23 -9.96 -24.48
C LEU A 380 -10.74 -10.18 -24.61
N ASP A 381 -11.40 -10.51 -23.49
CA ASP A 381 -12.82 -10.75 -23.44
C ASP A 381 -13.59 -9.50 -23.01
N PHE A 382 -14.69 -9.26 -23.71
CA PHE A 382 -15.68 -8.26 -23.36
C PHE A 382 -16.93 -8.95 -22.79
N THR A 383 -17.39 -8.48 -21.64
CA THR A 383 -18.72 -8.79 -21.11
C THR A 383 -19.51 -7.48 -21.04
N CYS A 384 -20.61 -7.39 -21.78
CA CYS A 384 -21.48 -6.22 -21.76
C CYS A 384 -22.15 -6.10 -20.38
N LYS A 385 -21.95 -4.97 -19.70
CA LYS A 385 -22.57 -4.72 -18.39
C LYS A 385 -24.09 -4.50 -18.45
N ILE A 386 -24.64 -4.30 -19.64
CA ILE A 386 -26.04 -3.95 -19.85
C ILE A 386 -26.86 -5.19 -20.22
N CYS A 387 -26.47 -5.95 -21.25
CA CYS A 387 -27.18 -7.15 -21.66
C CYS A 387 -26.50 -8.48 -21.28
N GLY A 388 -25.29 -8.45 -20.72
CA GLY A 388 -24.55 -9.66 -20.31
C GLY A 388 -23.80 -10.39 -21.43
N GLU A 389 -23.94 -9.96 -22.68
CA GLU A 389 -23.31 -10.58 -23.86
C GLU A 389 -21.79 -10.70 -23.72
N LYS A 390 -21.22 -11.84 -24.14
CA LYS A 390 -19.78 -12.13 -24.07
C LYS A 390 -19.18 -12.33 -25.47
N ARG A 391 -18.15 -11.55 -25.80
CA ARG A 391 -17.47 -11.61 -27.11
C ARG A 391 -15.98 -11.31 -26.97
N SER A 392 -15.20 -11.75 -27.96
CA SER A 392 -13.82 -11.31 -28.13
C SER A 392 -13.79 -9.88 -28.65
N ILE A 393 -12.92 -9.04 -28.08
CA ILE A 393 -12.81 -7.61 -28.41
C ILE A 393 -12.46 -7.36 -29.87
N ASP A 394 -11.65 -8.23 -30.49
CA ASP A 394 -11.18 -8.07 -31.88
C ASP A 394 -12.31 -8.08 -32.91
N THR A 395 -13.48 -8.58 -32.52
CA THR A 395 -14.68 -8.68 -33.35
C THR A 395 -15.62 -7.47 -33.22
N LEU A 396 -15.34 -6.54 -32.31
CA LEU A 396 -16.24 -5.44 -31.95
C LEU A 396 -15.79 -4.10 -32.53
N ILE A 397 -16.77 -3.28 -32.91
CA ILE A 397 -16.51 -1.90 -33.37
C ILE A 397 -15.97 -1.09 -32.19
N SER A 398 -14.86 -0.40 -32.42
CA SER A 398 -14.24 0.50 -31.42
C SER A 398 -14.08 1.92 -31.97
N LYS A 399 -14.16 2.91 -31.09
CA LYS A 399 -13.85 4.31 -31.41
C LYS A 399 -13.20 5.06 -30.25
N VAL A 400 -12.66 6.23 -30.55
CA VAL A 400 -12.08 7.17 -29.56
C VAL A 400 -13.04 8.34 -29.41
N ILE A 401 -13.31 8.73 -28.15
CA ILE A 401 -14.22 9.85 -27.81
C ILE A 401 -13.54 10.95 -26.98
N ILE A 402 -12.22 10.86 -26.75
CA ILE A 402 -11.44 11.94 -26.12
C ILE A 402 -10.40 12.42 -27.13
N HIS A 403 -10.42 13.72 -27.40
CA HIS A 403 -9.64 14.36 -28.47
C HIS A 403 -8.79 15.51 -27.90
N LYS A 404 -7.68 15.82 -28.57
CA LYS A 404 -6.83 16.99 -28.30
C LYS A 404 -7.18 18.20 -29.15
N THR A 405 -8.08 18.03 -30.10
CA THR A 405 -8.57 19.10 -30.96
C THR A 405 -9.89 19.58 -30.42
N PHE A 406 -10.06 20.89 -30.37
CA PHE A 406 -11.34 21.50 -30.06
C PHE A 406 -12.37 21.13 -31.14
N ASP A 407 -13.58 20.82 -30.68
CA ASP A 407 -14.77 20.69 -31.51
C ASP A 407 -15.92 21.40 -30.76
N LYS A 408 -16.77 22.11 -31.50
CA LYS A 408 -17.91 22.86 -30.93
C LYS A 408 -18.95 21.95 -30.28
N ASP A 409 -19.05 20.71 -30.74
CA ASP A 409 -20.03 19.73 -30.25
C ASP A 409 -19.47 18.89 -29.09
N PHE A 410 -18.20 19.11 -28.71
CA PHE A 410 -17.53 18.42 -27.62
C PHE A 410 -17.41 19.28 -26.37
N TYR A 411 -17.31 18.60 -25.23
CA TYR A 411 -17.18 19.25 -23.92
C TYR A 411 -15.73 19.20 -23.46
N SER A 412 -15.26 20.22 -22.74
CA SER A 412 -13.94 20.18 -22.10
C SER A 412 -13.87 19.03 -21.10
N ILE A 413 -12.76 18.28 -21.10
CA ILE A 413 -12.49 17.23 -20.11
C ILE A 413 -11.10 17.40 -19.50
N ILE A 414 -11.03 17.33 -18.17
CA ILE A 414 -9.80 17.35 -17.39
C ILE A 414 -9.38 15.90 -17.08
N VAL A 415 -8.14 15.55 -17.41
CA VAL A 415 -7.53 14.28 -17.04
C VAL A 415 -6.42 14.48 -16.01
N GLY A 416 -5.94 13.39 -15.40
CA GLY A 416 -5.01 13.49 -14.26
C GLY A 416 -3.72 14.28 -14.52
N GLU A 417 -3.15 14.25 -15.74
CA GLU A 417 -1.92 15.00 -16.05
C GLU A 417 -2.14 16.51 -16.24
N ASP A 418 -3.38 16.93 -16.45
CA ASP A 418 -3.72 18.35 -16.61
C ASP A 418 -3.62 19.12 -15.30
N ILE A 419 -3.66 18.40 -14.16
CA ILE A 419 -3.75 18.99 -12.83
C ILE A 419 -2.37 19.07 -12.19
N ASN A 420 -2.01 20.28 -11.81
CA ASN A 420 -0.86 20.62 -10.96
C ASN A 420 -1.35 21.45 -9.76
N ARG A 421 -0.49 21.68 -8.76
CA ARG A 421 -0.78 22.57 -7.63
C ARG A 421 -1.15 23.96 -8.16
N TYR A 422 -2.40 24.39 -7.92
CA TYR A 422 -2.97 25.66 -8.38
C TYR A 422 -3.00 25.87 -9.91
N LYS A 423 -2.99 24.82 -10.72
CA LYS A 423 -3.00 24.95 -12.18
C LYS A 423 -3.73 23.82 -12.88
N ILE A 424 -4.51 24.16 -13.91
CA ILE A 424 -5.20 23.22 -14.80
C ILE A 424 -4.82 23.54 -16.25
N ASN A 425 -4.44 22.53 -17.02
CA ASN A 425 -4.26 22.63 -18.46
C ASN A 425 -5.47 22.02 -19.18
N HIS A 426 -6.27 22.80 -19.89
CA HIS A 426 -7.45 22.28 -20.59
C HIS A 426 -7.08 21.74 -21.98
N ASN A 427 -6.45 20.56 -22.01
CA ASN A 427 -5.86 19.98 -23.22
C ASN A 427 -6.78 19.02 -23.99
N PHE A 428 -7.95 18.67 -23.44
CA PHE A 428 -8.78 17.59 -23.97
C PHE A 428 -10.27 17.95 -24.05
N TRP A 429 -10.93 17.33 -25.02
CA TRP A 429 -12.37 17.44 -25.29
C TRP A 429 -13.00 16.06 -25.41
N ILE A 430 -14.25 15.90 -24.97
CA ILE A 430 -14.99 14.63 -24.94
C ILE A 430 -16.31 14.71 -25.72
N ASP A 431 -16.52 13.70 -26.57
CA ASP A 431 -17.81 13.39 -27.21
C ASP A 431 -18.71 12.59 -26.25
N ILE A 432 -19.80 13.21 -25.80
CA ILE A 432 -20.77 12.61 -24.87
C ILE A 432 -22.02 12.03 -25.56
N SER A 433 -22.08 12.00 -26.89
CA SER A 433 -23.24 11.50 -27.65
C SER A 433 -23.41 9.97 -27.62
N ASN A 434 -22.54 9.25 -26.90
CA ASN A 434 -22.44 7.79 -27.00
C ASN A 434 -23.22 7.06 -25.91
N SER A 435 -24.47 6.73 -26.21
CA SER A 435 -25.37 5.96 -25.35
C SER A 435 -24.72 4.67 -24.81
N GLY A 436 -24.85 4.44 -23.50
CA GLY A 436 -24.27 3.29 -22.79
C GLY A 436 -23.03 3.61 -21.96
N VAL A 437 -22.28 4.66 -22.32
CA VAL A 437 -21.17 5.14 -21.48
C VAL A 437 -21.75 5.85 -20.25
N ASN A 438 -21.28 5.49 -19.05
CA ASN A 438 -21.69 6.14 -17.82
C ASN A 438 -20.98 7.49 -17.63
N TYR A 439 -21.49 8.53 -18.31
CA TYR A 439 -21.01 9.91 -18.20
C TYR A 439 -21.33 10.59 -16.87
N LYS A 440 -22.14 9.96 -16.02
CA LYS A 440 -22.67 10.53 -14.76
C LYS A 440 -23.55 11.76 -14.99
N LYS A 441 -24.17 12.25 -13.92
CA LYS A 441 -25.09 13.41 -13.98
C LYS A 441 -24.30 14.70 -14.21
N ALA A 442 -24.77 15.54 -15.14
CA ALA A 442 -24.15 16.84 -15.45
C ALA A 442 -23.96 17.76 -14.23
N THR A 443 -24.86 17.66 -13.24
CA THR A 443 -24.81 18.43 -11.99
C THR A 443 -23.54 18.20 -11.15
N ILE A 444 -22.86 17.08 -11.36
CA ILE A 444 -21.56 16.78 -10.73
C ILE A 444 -20.46 17.69 -11.30
N TYR A 445 -20.55 18.07 -12.57
CA TYR A 445 -19.55 18.85 -13.29
C TYR A 445 -19.84 20.35 -13.30
N ASN A 446 -21.13 20.74 -13.31
CA ASN A 446 -21.54 22.14 -13.41
C ASN A 446 -21.07 22.98 -12.21
N GLY A 447 -20.60 24.19 -12.47
CA GLY A 447 -20.15 25.17 -11.47
C GLY A 447 -18.73 24.94 -10.96
N ASP A 448 -18.30 25.82 -10.07
CA ASP A 448 -16.96 25.83 -9.49
C ASP A 448 -16.71 24.54 -8.69
N LYS A 449 -15.57 23.90 -8.94
CA LYS A 449 -15.20 22.65 -8.26
C LYS A 449 -13.70 22.52 -8.07
N ILE A 450 -13.30 22.01 -6.90
CA ILE A 450 -11.92 21.57 -6.69
C ILE A 450 -11.74 20.24 -7.41
N VAL A 451 -10.70 20.16 -8.24
CA VAL A 451 -10.27 18.92 -8.89
C VAL A 451 -8.96 18.46 -8.27
N VAL A 452 -8.89 17.17 -7.92
CA VAL A 452 -7.70 16.55 -7.33
C VAL A 452 -7.28 15.35 -8.14
N ARG A 453 -5.98 15.30 -8.48
CA ARG A 453 -5.39 14.17 -9.17
C ARG A 453 -5.31 12.95 -8.24
N LYS A 454 -5.85 11.82 -8.69
CA LYS A 454 -5.79 10.54 -7.94
C LYS A 454 -4.39 9.93 -7.90
N THR A 455 -3.66 10.01 -9.02
CA THR A 455 -2.42 9.25 -9.23
C THR A 455 -1.20 10.15 -9.09
N GLY A 456 -0.12 9.63 -8.51
CA GLY A 456 1.10 10.40 -8.27
C GLY A 456 1.34 10.61 -6.78
N ILE A 457 2.41 11.33 -6.45
CA ILE A 457 2.82 11.59 -5.07
C ILE A 457 2.42 12.99 -4.68
N GLY A 458 1.96 13.13 -3.44
CA GLY A 458 1.50 14.40 -2.91
C GLY A 458 0.13 14.78 -3.45
N ILE A 459 -0.17 16.08 -3.30
CA ILE A 459 -1.47 16.63 -3.62
C ILE A 459 -1.30 17.57 -4.82
N SER A 460 -1.91 17.22 -5.94
CA SER A 460 -2.08 18.11 -7.08
C SER A 460 -3.56 18.48 -7.16
N ALA A 461 -3.90 19.69 -6.73
CA ALA A 461 -5.25 20.20 -6.75
C ALA A 461 -5.32 21.62 -7.31
N SER A 462 -6.44 21.94 -7.96
CA SER A 462 -6.80 23.28 -8.44
C SER A 462 -8.33 23.41 -8.50
N ILE A 463 -8.85 24.60 -8.82
CA ILE A 463 -10.29 24.81 -9.08
C ILE A 463 -10.54 24.91 -10.58
N ASP A 464 -11.54 24.17 -11.05
CA ASP A 464 -12.13 24.34 -12.38
C ASP A 464 -13.35 25.28 -12.30
N TYR A 465 -13.29 26.38 -13.05
CA TYR A 465 -14.37 27.38 -13.19
C TYR A 465 -15.17 27.21 -14.50
N THR A 466 -14.83 26.20 -15.32
CA THR A 466 -15.34 26.05 -16.71
C THR A 466 -16.38 24.95 -16.86
N SER A 467 -16.79 24.31 -15.75
CA SER A 467 -17.71 23.18 -15.75
C SER A 467 -17.24 21.98 -16.60
N SER A 468 -15.92 21.78 -16.73
CA SER A 468 -15.35 20.65 -17.48
C SER A 468 -15.79 19.29 -16.90
N TYR A 469 -15.93 18.31 -17.78
CA TYR A 469 -15.98 16.90 -17.40
C TYR A 469 -14.64 16.46 -16.82
N THR A 470 -14.62 15.35 -16.11
CA THR A 470 -13.37 14.73 -15.66
C THR A 470 -13.44 13.22 -15.85
N ASN A 471 -12.28 12.56 -15.95
CA ASN A 471 -12.23 11.10 -15.92
C ASN A 471 -12.05 10.55 -14.50
N GLN A 472 -12.13 9.23 -14.34
CA GLN A 472 -12.09 8.55 -13.04
C GLN A 472 -10.79 8.74 -12.22
N VAL A 473 -9.72 9.26 -12.82
CA VAL A 473 -8.46 9.56 -12.13
C VAL A 473 -8.40 11.01 -11.63
N VAL A 474 -9.48 11.76 -11.78
CA VAL A 474 -9.66 13.10 -11.23
C VAL A 474 -10.87 13.06 -10.30
N TYR A 475 -10.64 13.34 -9.03
CA TYR A 475 -11.71 13.53 -8.06
C TYR A 475 -12.25 14.95 -8.13
N ILE A 476 -13.53 15.08 -7.85
CA ILE A 476 -14.28 16.33 -7.84
C ILE A 476 -14.73 16.60 -6.41
N PHE A 477 -14.53 17.81 -5.93
CA PHE A 477 -15.05 18.28 -4.65
C PHE A 477 -15.79 19.60 -4.84
N LYS A 478 -17.04 19.65 -4.39
CA LYS A 478 -17.92 20.83 -4.49
C LYS A 478 -18.27 21.32 -3.10
N LEU A 479 -18.34 22.64 -2.93
CA LEU A 479 -18.82 23.22 -1.67
C LEU A 479 -20.27 22.83 -1.46
N LYS A 480 -20.61 22.38 -0.24
CA LYS A 480 -22.01 22.12 0.11
C LYS A 480 -22.77 23.43 0.16
N ARG A 481 -24.04 23.39 -0.25
CA ARG A 481 -24.92 24.57 -0.37
C ARG A 481 -24.99 25.42 0.90
N GLU A 482 -24.96 24.78 2.07
CA GLU A 482 -25.05 25.47 3.37
C GLU A 482 -23.83 26.35 3.72
N PHE A 483 -22.71 26.15 3.02
CA PHE A 483 -21.48 26.93 3.16
C PHE A 483 -21.24 27.88 1.99
N GLU A 484 -22.10 27.87 0.96
CA GLU A 484 -22.05 28.87 -0.10
C GLU A 484 -22.13 30.28 0.50
N LYS A 485 -21.29 31.18 -0.02
CA LYS A 485 -21.14 32.57 0.45
C LYS A 485 -20.59 32.75 1.87
N LYS A 486 -20.48 31.69 2.68
CA LYS A 486 -19.84 31.75 4.01
C LYS A 486 -18.33 31.57 3.94
N ILE A 487 -17.88 30.71 3.03
CA ILE A 487 -16.46 30.35 2.90
C ILE A 487 -16.10 30.22 1.41
N PRO A 488 -15.03 30.89 0.94
CA PRO A 488 -14.56 30.73 -0.43
C PRO A 488 -14.06 29.30 -0.71
N LEU A 489 -14.35 28.77 -1.90
CA LEU A 489 -13.83 27.46 -2.32
C LEU A 489 -12.29 27.48 -2.43
N GLU A 490 -11.72 28.62 -2.81
CA GLU A 490 -10.30 28.89 -2.93
C GLU A 490 -9.56 28.74 -1.60
N PHE A 491 -10.22 29.06 -0.48
CA PHE A 491 -9.65 28.84 0.86
C PHE A 491 -9.51 27.34 1.19
N LEU A 492 -10.53 26.53 0.86
CA LEU A 492 -10.45 25.08 1.05
C LEU A 492 -9.38 24.45 0.14
N LEU A 493 -9.22 24.99 -1.09
CA LEU A 493 -8.10 24.63 -1.96
C LEU A 493 -6.75 25.01 -1.34
N ALA A 494 -6.64 26.20 -0.74
CA ALA A 494 -5.41 26.68 -0.12
C ALA A 494 -4.96 25.78 1.03
N ILE A 495 -5.90 25.34 1.88
CA ILE A 495 -5.63 24.34 2.93
C ILE A 495 -5.17 23.02 2.30
N LEU A 496 -5.90 22.51 1.31
CA LEU A 496 -5.59 21.23 0.67
C LEU A 496 -4.20 21.22 0.00
N ASN A 497 -3.77 22.34 -0.59
CA ASN A 497 -2.47 22.51 -1.23
C ASN A 497 -1.36 23.01 -0.28
N SER A 498 -1.63 23.11 1.02
CA SER A 498 -0.66 23.58 2.01
C SER A 498 0.41 22.54 2.34
N ARG A 499 1.55 23.02 2.82
CA ARG A 499 2.64 22.17 3.33
C ARG A 499 2.22 21.39 4.57
N ALA A 500 1.37 21.98 5.41
CA ALA A 500 0.79 21.33 6.59
C ALA A 500 -0.05 20.10 6.20
N ILE A 501 -0.91 20.20 5.19
CA ILE A 501 -1.74 19.08 4.74
C ILE A 501 -0.95 18.05 3.94
N PHE A 502 0.03 18.48 3.13
CA PHE A 502 0.98 17.55 2.53
C PHE A 502 1.69 16.72 3.62
N PHE A 503 2.25 17.39 4.63
CA PHE A 503 2.90 16.74 5.77
C PHE A 503 1.96 15.74 6.46
N PHE A 504 0.75 16.16 6.81
CA PHE A 504 -0.22 15.30 7.49
C PHE A 504 -0.55 14.05 6.68
N ILE A 505 -0.89 14.18 5.39
CA ILE A 505 -1.25 13.04 4.53
C ILE A 505 -0.04 12.14 4.29
N SER A 506 1.11 12.72 3.96
CA SER A 506 2.32 11.94 3.66
C SER A 506 2.84 11.19 4.89
N MET A 507 2.85 11.79 6.07
CA MET A 507 3.35 11.13 7.28
C MET A 507 2.35 10.12 7.85
N SER A 508 1.05 10.41 7.82
CA SER A 508 0.03 9.45 8.31
C SER A 508 0.02 8.15 7.50
N ASN A 509 0.13 8.25 6.18
CA ASN A 509 0.06 7.09 5.28
C ASN A 509 1.45 6.53 4.92
N GLY A 510 2.51 7.27 5.25
CA GLY A 510 3.88 7.02 4.81
C GLY A 510 4.01 7.04 3.28
N GLU A 511 3.36 8.01 2.64
CA GLU A 511 3.41 8.30 1.20
C GLU A 511 4.50 9.33 0.91
N ILE A 512 5.74 8.98 1.29
CA ILE A 512 6.93 9.84 1.13
C ILE A 512 7.86 9.38 0.00
N GLU A 513 7.56 8.26 -0.66
CA GLU A 513 8.35 7.70 -1.75
C GLU A 513 7.45 7.15 -2.85
N TRP A 514 8.00 7.04 -4.06
CA TRP A 514 7.32 6.44 -5.20
C TRP A 514 7.10 4.94 -4.99
N LYS A 515 5.88 4.53 -5.31
CA LYS A 515 5.44 3.14 -5.39
C LYS A 515 4.83 2.90 -6.76
N SER A 516 4.71 1.63 -7.16
CA SER A 516 4.16 1.25 -8.46
C SER A 516 2.76 1.83 -8.72
N HIS A 517 1.96 2.05 -7.65
CA HIS A 517 0.62 2.60 -7.71
C HIS A 517 0.34 3.60 -6.56
N PRO A 518 0.92 4.81 -6.58
CA PRO A 518 0.67 5.80 -5.54
C PRO A 518 -0.68 6.46 -5.83
N TYR A 519 -1.63 6.24 -4.92
CA TYR A 519 -3.00 6.73 -5.05
C TYR A 519 -3.41 7.51 -3.82
N LEU A 520 -3.66 8.80 -4.01
CA LEU A 520 -4.46 9.56 -3.08
C LEU A 520 -5.92 9.10 -3.22
N THR A 521 -6.57 8.74 -2.12
CA THR A 521 -7.96 8.31 -2.08
C THR A 521 -8.89 9.46 -1.72
N GLN A 522 -10.16 9.38 -2.14
CA GLN A 522 -11.16 10.35 -1.70
C GLN A 522 -11.34 10.33 -0.18
N LYS A 523 -11.23 9.16 0.47
CA LYS A 523 -11.33 9.01 1.93
C LYS A 523 -10.21 9.79 2.63
N GLN A 524 -8.99 9.75 2.13
CA GLN A 524 -7.87 10.54 2.68
C GLN A 524 -8.16 12.04 2.59
N ILE A 525 -8.64 12.53 1.45
CA ILE A 525 -8.92 13.97 1.23
C ILE A 525 -10.08 14.46 2.11
N ILE A 526 -11.22 13.76 2.12
CA ILE A 526 -12.38 14.21 2.91
C ILE A 526 -12.14 14.11 4.41
N ASN A 527 -11.23 13.25 4.86
CA ASN A 527 -10.88 13.12 6.28
C ASN A 527 -9.72 14.03 6.71
N VAL A 528 -9.23 14.91 5.84
CA VAL A 528 -8.25 15.94 6.23
C VAL A 528 -8.85 16.76 7.37
N PRO A 529 -8.23 16.79 8.56
CA PRO A 529 -8.67 17.61 9.67
C PRO A 529 -8.56 19.09 9.31
N ILE A 530 -9.57 19.87 9.64
CA ILE A 530 -9.64 21.31 9.37
C ILE A 530 -10.14 22.04 10.63
N PRO A 531 -9.63 23.25 10.93
CA PRO A 531 -10.15 24.05 12.04
C PRO A 531 -11.65 24.29 11.92
N ASP A 532 -12.30 24.50 13.07
CA ASP A 532 -13.73 24.79 13.11
C ASP A 532 -13.99 26.18 12.53
N LEU A 533 -14.48 26.20 11.29
CA LEU A 533 -14.64 27.44 10.51
C LEU A 533 -15.76 28.33 11.08
N ASN A 534 -16.62 27.81 11.96
CA ASN A 534 -17.63 28.61 12.65
C ASN A 534 -17.06 29.42 13.82
N LYS A 535 -15.82 29.15 14.24
CA LYS A 535 -15.15 29.80 15.37
C LYS A 535 -14.06 30.79 14.96
N LEU A 536 -14.02 31.15 13.68
CA LEU A 536 -13.01 32.08 13.16
C LEU A 536 -13.26 33.51 13.67
N HIS A 537 -12.17 34.20 14.01
CA HIS A 537 -12.23 35.62 14.33
C HIS A 537 -12.46 36.46 13.06
N TYR A 538 -13.04 37.66 13.22
CA TYR A 538 -13.34 38.55 12.09
C TYR A 538 -12.11 38.84 11.22
N GLU A 539 -10.95 39.08 11.84
CA GLU A 539 -9.69 39.35 11.12
C GLU A 539 -9.22 38.15 10.27
N ASP A 540 -9.43 36.92 10.76
CA ASP A 540 -9.12 35.70 10.01
C ASP A 540 -10.05 35.57 8.81
N ILE A 541 -11.34 35.87 8.98
CA ILE A 541 -12.31 35.88 7.89
C ILE A 541 -11.90 36.91 6.84
N CYS A 542 -11.56 38.14 7.22
CA CYS A 542 -11.08 39.16 6.27
C CYS A 542 -9.86 38.67 5.49
N SER A 543 -8.87 38.07 6.17
CA SER A 543 -7.66 37.52 5.55
C SER A 543 -7.97 36.37 4.60
N ILE A 544 -8.92 35.50 4.97
CA ILE A 544 -9.40 34.41 4.13
C ILE A 544 -9.97 34.94 2.81
N TYR A 545 -10.87 35.93 2.87
CA TYR A 545 -11.49 36.49 1.67
C TYR A 545 -10.49 37.23 0.79
N GLU A 546 -9.59 38.02 1.39
CA GLU A 546 -8.53 38.74 0.67
C GLU A 546 -7.64 37.77 -0.13
N LEU A 547 -7.06 36.77 0.55
CA LEU A 547 -6.18 35.80 -0.08
C LEU A 547 -6.91 34.89 -1.07
N SER A 548 -8.17 34.55 -0.79
CA SER A 548 -9.02 33.77 -1.71
C SER A 548 -9.27 34.52 -3.01
N ASN A 549 -9.51 35.84 -2.95
CA ASN A 549 -9.67 36.66 -4.15
C ASN A 549 -8.37 36.73 -4.97
N CYS A 550 -7.23 36.95 -4.31
CA CYS A 550 -5.92 36.91 -4.99
C CYS A 550 -5.66 35.55 -5.64
N LEU A 551 -5.98 34.45 -4.96
CA LEU A 551 -5.83 33.11 -5.49
C LEU A 551 -6.77 32.88 -6.68
N LYS A 552 -8.06 33.24 -6.55
CA LYS A 552 -9.06 33.14 -7.63
C LYS A 552 -8.60 33.84 -8.90
N ASP A 553 -8.07 35.06 -8.77
CA ASP A 553 -7.58 35.85 -9.89
C ASP A 553 -6.39 35.19 -10.60
N ASN A 554 -5.46 34.60 -9.85
CA ASN A 554 -4.34 33.87 -10.41
C ASN A 554 -4.81 32.60 -11.13
N LEU A 555 -5.71 31.83 -10.51
CA LEU A 555 -6.26 30.60 -11.08
C LEU A 555 -7.01 30.87 -12.39
N LYS A 556 -7.90 31.87 -12.42
CA LYS A 556 -8.66 32.23 -13.64
C LYS A 556 -7.76 32.71 -14.78
N LYS A 557 -6.67 33.40 -14.45
CA LYS A 557 -5.66 33.87 -15.43
C LYS A 557 -4.59 32.82 -15.74
N ASN A 558 -4.70 31.61 -15.15
CA ASN A 558 -3.72 30.53 -15.25
C ASN A 558 -2.27 30.97 -14.91
N LYS A 559 -2.12 31.90 -13.96
CA LYS A 559 -0.83 32.45 -13.52
C LYS A 559 -0.22 31.57 -12.42
N LEU A 560 1.11 31.51 -12.41
CA LEU A 560 1.84 30.87 -11.31
C LEU A 560 1.65 31.67 -10.03
N ILE A 561 1.46 30.96 -8.91
CA ILE A 561 1.42 31.57 -7.58
C ILE A 561 2.81 32.08 -7.24
N SER A 562 2.93 33.37 -6.93
CA SER A 562 4.21 33.97 -6.53
C SER A 562 4.65 33.42 -5.16
N PRO A 563 5.97 33.36 -4.89
CA PRO A 563 6.47 32.95 -3.57
C PRO A 563 5.88 33.78 -2.42
N ASN A 564 5.68 35.08 -2.62
CA ASN A 564 5.06 35.95 -1.62
C ASN A 564 3.60 35.58 -1.34
N LEU A 565 2.80 35.32 -2.38
CA LEU A 565 1.40 34.89 -2.19
C LEU A 565 1.34 33.50 -1.53
N ASP A 566 2.21 32.57 -1.93
CA ASP A 566 2.30 31.23 -1.31
C ASP A 566 2.66 31.35 0.18
N ALA A 567 3.66 32.17 0.54
CA ALA A 567 4.06 32.39 1.93
C ALA A 567 2.94 33.01 2.78
N ARG A 568 2.19 33.99 2.24
CA ARG A 568 1.04 34.59 2.93
C ARG A 568 -0.10 33.59 3.15
N ILE A 569 -0.39 32.74 2.16
CA ILE A 569 -1.36 31.65 2.29
C ILE A 569 -0.91 30.66 3.37
N GLU A 570 0.34 30.24 3.35
CA GLU A 570 0.90 29.33 4.37
C GLU A 570 0.86 29.96 5.77
N LYS A 571 1.13 31.27 5.91
CA LYS A 571 1.06 31.95 7.20
C LYS A 571 -0.36 31.95 7.76
N LEU A 572 -1.37 32.15 6.91
CA LEU A 572 -2.77 32.02 7.32
C LEU A 572 -3.08 30.58 7.76
N VAL A 573 -2.69 29.57 6.97
CA VAL A 573 -2.87 28.15 7.34
C VAL A 573 -2.18 27.86 8.68
N ALA A 574 -0.94 28.32 8.88
CA ALA A 574 -0.20 28.17 10.12
C ALA A 574 -0.99 28.72 11.31
N LYS A 575 -1.48 29.96 11.20
CA LYS A 575 -2.29 30.62 12.24
C LYS A 575 -3.53 29.79 12.58
N LEU A 576 -4.28 29.33 11.58
CA LEU A 576 -5.53 28.60 11.77
C LEU A 576 -5.34 27.24 12.44
N TYR A 577 -4.24 26.54 12.17
CA TYR A 577 -3.89 25.28 12.81
C TYR A 577 -3.10 25.46 14.12
N GLY A 578 -2.82 26.69 14.55
CA GLY A 578 -1.97 26.98 15.71
C GLY A 578 -0.53 26.50 15.55
N LEU A 579 -0.02 26.49 14.31
CA LEU A 579 1.34 26.08 13.97
C LEU A 579 2.28 27.27 14.02
N ASP A 580 3.37 27.11 14.77
CA ASP A 580 4.44 28.09 14.92
C ASP A 580 5.62 27.78 13.97
N PHE A 581 6.69 28.57 14.10
CA PHE A 581 7.90 28.41 13.30
C PHE A 581 8.55 27.04 13.50
N GLU A 582 8.63 26.53 14.74
CA GLU A 582 9.19 25.19 15.04
C GLU A 582 8.37 24.09 14.36
N ASN A 583 7.04 24.22 14.35
CA ASN A 583 6.18 23.29 13.64
C ASN A 583 6.45 23.30 12.13
N TYR A 584 6.66 24.47 11.54
CA TYR A 584 7.01 24.56 10.13
C TYR A 584 8.41 24.01 9.85
N GLN A 585 9.39 24.20 10.73
CA GLN A 585 10.69 23.51 10.60
C GLN A 585 10.52 21.98 10.60
N ALA A 586 9.66 21.42 11.45
CA ALA A 586 9.34 20.00 11.43
C ALA A 586 8.65 19.54 10.13
N ILE A 587 7.72 20.34 9.61
CA ILE A 587 7.08 20.11 8.30
C ILE A 587 8.12 20.08 7.17
N PHE A 588 9.04 21.04 7.14
CA PHE A 588 10.09 21.10 6.13
C PHE A 588 11.10 19.96 6.27
N LYS A 589 11.49 19.58 7.49
CA LYS A 589 12.30 18.38 7.74
C LYS A 589 11.63 17.12 7.17
N ALA A 590 10.31 17.01 7.27
CA ALA A 590 9.57 15.90 6.70
C ALA A 590 9.48 15.97 5.17
N LEU A 591 9.40 17.17 4.58
CA LEU A 591 9.52 17.37 3.12
C LEU A 591 10.90 16.94 2.60
N ASP A 592 11.97 17.13 3.38
CA ASP A 592 13.32 16.72 3.00
C ASP A 592 13.51 15.20 3.05
N LYS A 593 12.77 14.50 3.91
CA LYS A 593 12.71 13.02 3.91
C LYS A 593 11.96 12.45 2.70
N ALA A 594 11.12 13.25 2.03
CA ALA A 594 10.32 12.80 0.90
C ALA A 594 11.13 12.78 -0.40
N GLN A 595 10.87 11.78 -1.25
CA GLN A 595 11.51 11.68 -2.55
C GLN A 595 11.23 12.94 -3.41
N GLU A 596 12.27 13.48 -4.03
CA GLU A 596 12.21 14.74 -4.80
C GLU A 596 11.47 14.63 -6.13
N LEU A 597 10.16 14.42 -6.06
CA LEU A 597 9.28 14.49 -7.22
C LEU A 597 8.74 15.91 -7.41
N ILE A 598 8.19 16.19 -8.60
CA ILE A 598 7.68 17.51 -8.98
C ILE A 598 6.76 18.12 -7.91
N ALA A 599 5.84 17.31 -7.35
CA ALA A 599 4.92 17.78 -6.32
C ALA A 599 5.63 18.23 -5.03
N VAL A 600 6.72 17.57 -4.64
CA VAL A 600 7.51 17.93 -3.45
C VAL A 600 8.42 19.12 -3.75
N LYS A 601 9.06 19.15 -4.93
CA LYS A 601 9.94 20.25 -5.35
C LYS A 601 9.23 21.60 -5.31
N VAL A 602 7.98 21.67 -5.79
CA VAL A 602 7.18 22.90 -5.75
C VAL A 602 6.94 23.38 -4.32
N LEU A 603 6.80 22.47 -3.35
CA LEU A 603 6.63 22.84 -1.94
C LEU A 603 7.91 23.42 -1.32
N LYS A 604 9.10 23.11 -1.87
CA LYS A 604 10.38 23.65 -1.40
C LYS A 604 10.74 25.02 -1.98
N ASN A 605 9.88 25.62 -2.82
CA ASN A 605 10.11 26.95 -3.42
C ASN A 605 10.05 28.12 -2.41
N ILE A 606 9.53 27.88 -1.21
CA ILE A 606 9.63 28.78 -0.06
C ILE A 606 10.07 27.97 1.15
N SER A 607 10.61 28.65 2.14
CA SER A 607 11.12 28.11 3.40
C SER A 607 10.21 28.47 4.58
N ALA A 608 10.50 27.93 5.77
CA ALA A 608 9.85 28.39 7.00
C ALA A 608 10.12 29.88 7.27
N ASN A 609 11.30 30.38 6.92
CA ASN A 609 11.68 31.77 7.09
C ASN A 609 10.78 32.69 6.25
N ASP A 610 10.47 32.32 5.00
CA ASP A 610 9.56 33.07 4.14
C ASP A 610 8.14 33.15 4.71
N VAL A 611 7.65 32.06 5.31
CA VAL A 611 6.30 32.01 5.91
C VAL A 611 6.19 32.94 7.13
N PHE A 612 7.23 32.98 7.97
CA PHE A 612 7.20 33.75 9.22
C PHE A 612 7.87 35.13 9.12
N GLY A 613 8.51 35.46 8.01
CA GLY A 613 9.19 36.75 7.79
C GLY A 613 10.47 36.90 8.60
N ILE A 614 11.17 35.79 8.88
CA ILE A 614 12.45 35.79 9.59
C ILE A 614 13.55 36.01 8.57
N LYS A 615 14.37 37.05 8.74
CA LYS A 615 15.58 37.25 7.94
C LYS A 615 16.70 36.39 8.52
N GLU A 616 17.44 35.70 7.66
CA GLU A 616 18.63 34.92 8.03
C GLU A 616 19.75 35.80 8.62
#